data_AF-A0A950JIV0-F1
#
_entry.id   AF-A0A950JIV0-F1
#
_cell.length_a   1.000
_cell.length_b   1.000
_cell.length_c   1.000
_cell.angle_alpha   90.00
_cell.angle_beta   90.00
_cell.angle_gamma   90.00
#
_symmetry.space_group_name_H-M   'P 1'
#
loop_
_entity.id
_entity.type
_entity.pdbx_description
1 polymer ?
#
loop_
_entity_poly.entity_id
_entity_poly.type
_entity_poly.pdbx_seq_one_letter_code
_entity_poly.pdbx_strand_id
1 'polypeptide(L)'
;MQIAASTDDETIAALDQMKRSVRMAFCGVMQSTRLPPMAAMSLAATAVGLLYLEVADAHRGDNACPCGWEPRSAADLEALQTSLALAMRRHRPDFRAVQIAGNA
;
A
#
# COMPACT_ATOMS: atom_id res chain seq x y z
N MET A 1 -19.55 -9.66 25.92
CA MET A 1 -18.19 -9.18 26.22
C MET A 1 -17.45 -9.08 24.90
N GLN A 2 -17.48 -7.91 24.25
CA GLN A 2 -16.74 -7.67 23.00
C GLN A 2 -15.30 -7.36 23.37
N ILE A 3 -14.37 -8.18 22.87
CA ILE A 3 -12.95 -7.87 22.89
C ILE A 3 -12.78 -6.81 21.81
N ALA A 4 -12.56 -5.56 22.21
CA ALA A 4 -12.22 -4.49 21.27
C ALA A 4 -10.93 -4.91 20.55
N ALA A 5 -10.99 -5.07 19.23
CA ALA A 5 -9.80 -5.26 18.42
C ALA A 5 -8.85 -4.09 18.72
N SER A 6 -7.58 -4.37 19.03
CA SER A 6 -6.62 -3.28 19.21
C SER A 6 -6.44 -2.55 17.87
N THR A 7 -6.12 -1.26 17.92
CA THR A 7 -5.83 -0.45 16.72
C THR A 7 -4.81 -1.12 15.79
N ASP A 8 -3.92 -1.94 16.34
CA ASP A 8 -2.95 -2.75 15.58
C ASP A 8 -3.63 -3.83 14.73
N ASP A 9 -4.63 -4.53 15.25
CA ASP A 9 -5.35 -5.59 14.53
C ASP A 9 -6.21 -5.00 13.40
N GLU A 10 -6.88 -3.88 13.67
CA GLU A 10 -7.62 -3.13 12.63
C GLU A 10 -6.68 -2.60 11.54
N THR A 11 -5.51 -2.09 11.92
CA THR A 11 -4.50 -1.60 10.97
C THR A 11 -3.94 -2.73 10.11
N ILE A 12 -3.69 -3.90 10.69
CA ILE A 12 -3.23 -5.09 9.95
C ILE A 12 -4.32 -5.55 8.97
N ALA A 13 -5.57 -5.65 9.41
CA ALA A 13 -6.68 -6.04 8.55
C ALA A 13 -6.88 -5.05 7.38
N ALA A 14 -6.80 -3.75 7.66
CA ALA A 14 -6.87 -2.70 6.64
C ALA A 14 -5.71 -2.79 5.63
N LEU A 15 -4.47 -3.02 6.10
CA LEU A 15 -3.31 -3.21 5.25
C LEU A 15 -3.46 -4.45 4.35
N ASP A 16 -3.93 -5.57 4.90
CA ASP A 16 -4.16 -6.79 4.13
C ASP A 16 -5.25 -6.61 3.07
N GLN A 17 -6.31 -5.86 3.40
CA GLN A 17 -7.33 -5.50 2.44
C GLN A 17 -6.78 -4.62 1.31
N MET A 18 -6.00 -3.59 1.65
CA MET A 18 -5.35 -2.73 0.66
C MET A 18 -4.41 -3.53 -0.25
N LYS A 19 -3.59 -4.40 0.33
CA LYS A 19 -2.67 -5.29 -0.41
C LYS A 19 -3.40 -6.19 -1.40
N ARG A 20 -4.55 -6.76 -1.00
CA ARG A 20 -5.39 -7.57 -1.90
C ARG A 20 -5.89 -6.74 -3.09
N SER A 21 -6.44 -5.56 -2.85
CA SER A 21 -6.94 -4.67 -3.90
C SER A 21 -5.83 -4.26 -4.88
N VAL A 22 -4.67 -3.85 -4.37
CA VAL A 22 -3.51 -3.47 -5.19
C VAL A 22 -3.01 -4.66 -6.01
N ARG A 23 -2.93 -5.87 -5.42
CA ARG A 23 -2.53 -7.09 -6.14
C ARG A 23 -3.47 -7.40 -7.31
N MET A 24 -4.78 -7.30 -7.09
CA MET A 24 -5.77 -7.56 -8.14
C MET A 24 -5.64 -6.55 -9.29
N ALA A 25 -5.51 -5.26 -8.98
CA ALA A 25 -5.29 -4.22 -9.98
C ALA A 25 -3.99 -4.44 -10.77
N PHE A 26 -2.89 -4.72 -10.07
CA PHE A 26 -1.59 -5.03 -10.69
C PHE A 26 -1.68 -6.22 -11.65
N CYS A 27 -2.27 -7.34 -11.20
CA CYS A 27 -2.45 -8.52 -12.03
C CYS A 27 -3.33 -8.23 -13.26
N GLY A 28 -4.41 -7.46 -13.11
CA GLY A 28 -5.28 -7.05 -14.22
C GLY A 28 -4.54 -6.22 -15.28
N VAL A 29 -3.72 -5.26 -14.86
CA VAL A 29 -2.88 -4.46 -15.78
C VAL A 29 -1.88 -5.35 -16.50
N MET A 30 -1.16 -6.22 -15.78
CA MET A 30 -0.18 -7.13 -16.36
C MET A 30 -0.81 -8.05 -17.43
N GLN A 31 -1.98 -8.62 -17.14
CA GLN A 31 -2.68 -9.53 -18.05
C GLN A 31 -3.20 -8.84 -19.32
N SER A 32 -3.67 -7.59 -19.19
CA SER A 32 -4.27 -6.84 -20.31
C SER A 32 -3.26 -6.13 -21.21
N THR A 33 -2.08 -5.75 -20.70
CA THR A 33 -1.12 -4.87 -21.40
C THR A 33 0.20 -5.54 -21.78
N ARG A 34 0.52 -6.72 -21.23
CA ARG A 34 1.83 -7.39 -21.35
C ARG A 34 3.03 -6.53 -20.90
N LEU A 35 2.80 -5.50 -20.09
CA LEU A 35 3.88 -4.68 -19.54
C LEU A 35 4.82 -5.54 -18.67
N PRO A 36 6.13 -5.20 -18.59
CA PRO A 36 7.01 -5.80 -17.62
C PRO A 36 6.62 -5.39 -16.19
N PRO A 37 6.91 -6.21 -15.16
CA PRO A 37 6.48 -5.94 -13.78
C PRO A 37 6.83 -4.53 -13.26
N MET A 38 8.03 -4.03 -13.57
CA MET A 38 8.46 -2.71 -13.14
C MET A 38 7.68 -1.57 -13.81
N ALA A 39 7.26 -1.72 -15.07
CA ALA A 39 6.43 -0.71 -15.72
C ALA A 39 5.02 -0.67 -15.09
N ALA A 40 4.44 -1.82 -14.77
CA ALA A 40 3.17 -1.87 -14.03
C ALA A 40 3.31 -1.30 -12.61
N MET A 41 4.44 -1.53 -11.92
CA MET A 41 4.72 -0.89 -10.62
C MET A 41 4.85 0.63 -10.74
N SER A 42 5.50 1.15 -11.79
CA SER A 42 5.56 2.59 -12.06
C SER A 42 4.17 3.19 -12.29
N LEU A 43 3.30 2.51 -13.05
CA LEU A 43 1.92 2.95 -13.22
C LEU A 43 1.13 2.94 -11.91
N ALA A 44 1.33 1.92 -11.06
CA ALA A 44 0.72 1.88 -9.73
C ALA A 44 1.19 3.03 -8.85
N ALA A 45 2.48 3.37 -8.87
CA ALA A 45 3.02 4.53 -8.14
C ALA A 45 2.42 5.85 -8.66
N THR A 46 2.30 6.01 -9.99
CA THR A 46 1.62 7.17 -10.60
C THR A 46 0.16 7.27 -10.14
N ALA A 47 -0.58 6.16 -10.14
CA ALA A 47 -1.96 6.14 -9.69
C ALA A 47 -2.12 6.54 -8.22
N VAL A 48 -1.21 6.10 -7.34
CA VAL A 48 -1.18 6.55 -5.93
C VAL A 48 -0.90 8.05 -5.82
N GLY A 49 0.01 8.58 -6.64
CA GLY A 49 0.27 10.02 -6.69
C GLY A 49 -0.94 10.85 -7.14
N LEU A 50 -1.69 10.37 -8.14
CA LEU A 50 -2.93 11.02 -8.58
C LEU A 50 -4.02 10.97 -7.50
N LEU A 51 -4.19 9.80 -6.86
CA LEU A 51 -5.12 9.66 -5.74
C LEU A 51 -4.76 10.60 -4.58
N TYR A 52 -3.47 10.76 -4.28
CA TYR A 52 -3.03 11.74 -3.27
C TYR A 52 -3.48 13.16 -3.63
N LEU A 53 -3.37 13.58 -4.90
CA LEU A 53 -3.82 14.90 -5.33
C LEU A 53 -5.33 15.05 -5.18
N GLU A 54 -6.12 14.05 -5.58
CA GLU A 54 -7.58 14.05 -5.41
C GLU A 54 -7.97 14.21 -3.92
N VAL A 55 -7.31 13.47 -3.04
CA VAL A 55 -7.54 13.56 -1.59
C VAL A 55 -7.08 14.92 -1.06
N ALA A 56 -5.90 15.41 -1.47
CA ALA A 56 -5.39 16.71 -1.04
C ALA A 56 -6.32 17.86 -1.45
N ASP A 57 -6.86 17.81 -2.67
CA ASP A 57 -7.77 18.84 -3.18
C ASP A 57 -9.10 18.85 -2.42
N ALA A 58 -9.62 17.69 -1.99
CA ALA A 58 -10.79 17.62 -1.12
C ALA A 58 -10.57 18.25 0.28
N HIS A 59 -9.32 18.48 0.67
CA HIS A 59 -8.95 19.13 1.94
C HIS A 59 -8.50 20.58 1.75
N ARG A 60 -8.59 21.12 0.53
CA ARG A 60 -8.31 22.53 0.22
C ARG A 60 -9.62 23.26 -0.10
N GLY A 61 -9.68 24.55 0.25
CA GLY A 61 -10.78 25.45 -0.10
C GLY A 61 -11.89 25.55 0.94
N ASP A 62 -12.93 26.29 0.58
CA ASP A 62 -13.96 26.79 1.52
C ASP A 62 -14.88 25.70 2.10
N ASN A 63 -14.91 24.52 1.47
CA ASN A 63 -15.65 23.33 1.93
C ASN A 63 -14.70 22.14 2.19
N ALA A 64 -13.50 22.43 2.72
CA ALA A 64 -12.54 21.39 3.06
C ALA A 64 -13.12 20.36 4.04
N CYS A 65 -12.73 19.10 3.84
CA CYS A 65 -13.06 18.01 4.76
C CYS A 65 -12.63 18.37 6.22
N PRO A 66 -13.52 18.22 7.22
CA PRO A 66 -13.26 18.67 8.59
C PRO A 66 -12.42 17.68 9.42
N CYS A 67 -11.80 16.67 8.79
CA CYS A 67 -11.06 15.63 9.49
C CYS A 67 -9.75 16.11 10.15
N GLY A 68 -9.31 17.35 9.84
CA GLY A 68 -8.12 17.98 10.40
C GLY A 68 -6.79 17.59 9.75
N TRP A 69 -6.80 16.76 8.71
CA TRP A 69 -5.60 16.50 7.91
C TRP A 69 -5.34 17.65 6.94
N GLU A 70 -4.13 18.22 7.01
CA GLU A 70 -3.66 19.29 6.13
C GLU A 70 -2.59 18.74 5.16
N PRO A 71 -2.83 18.78 3.84
CA PRO A 71 -1.88 18.23 2.87
C PRO A 71 -0.57 19.01 2.84
N ARG A 72 0.56 18.32 3.03
CA ARG A 72 1.92 18.89 2.97
C ARG A 72 2.77 18.05 2.02
N SER A 73 2.68 18.36 0.72
CA SER A 73 3.20 17.53 -0.38
C SER A 73 4.61 16.94 -0.16
N ALA A 74 5.56 17.73 0.33
CA ALA A 74 6.92 17.25 0.57
C ALA A 74 6.99 16.24 1.73
N ALA A 75 6.36 16.56 2.86
CA ALA A 75 6.34 15.69 4.05
C ALA A 75 5.50 14.43 3.81
N ASP A 76 4.39 14.54 3.09
CA ASP A 76 3.54 13.41 2.75
C ASP A 76 4.26 12.45 1.78
N LEU A 77 4.99 12.98 0.78
CA LEU A 77 5.81 12.17 -0.12
C LEU A 77 6.91 11.42 0.64
N GLU A 78 7.60 12.09 1.56
CA GLU A 78 8.62 11.47 2.40
C GLU A 78 8.03 10.35 3.27
N ALA A 79 6.83 10.57 3.85
CA ALA A 79 6.13 9.55 4.61
C ALA A 79 5.78 8.33 3.75
N LEU A 80 5.26 8.54 2.53
CA LEU A 80 4.96 7.44 1.59
C LEU A 80 6.21 6.66 1.19
N GLN A 81 7.32 7.36 0.90
CA GLN A 81 8.61 6.74 0.59
C GLN A 81 9.13 5.92 1.77
N THR A 82 8.99 6.43 2.99
CA THR A 82 9.36 5.74 4.23
C THR A 82 8.53 4.47 4.42
N SER A 83 7.21 4.54 4.25
CA SER A 83 6.32 3.37 4.33
C SER A 83 6.69 2.30 3.30
N LEU A 84 6.99 2.70 2.06
CA LEU A 84 7.45 1.78 1.01
C LEU A 84 8.77 1.11 1.39
N ALA A 85 9.75 1.90 1.85
CA ALA A 85 11.05 1.38 2.28
C ALA A 85 10.94 0.41 3.46
N LEU A 86 10.04 0.68 4.41
CA LEU A 86 9.75 -0.22 5.54
C LEU A 86 9.09 -1.53 5.08
N ALA A 87 8.13 -1.45 4.16
CA ALA A 87 7.46 -2.63 3.61
C ALA A 87 8.46 -3.58 2.90
N MET A 88 9.43 -3.02 2.17
CA MET A 88 10.48 -3.80 1.48
C MET A 88 11.46 -4.49 2.44
N ARG A 89 11.55 -4.05 3.70
CA ARG A 89 12.43 -4.66 4.71
C ARG A 89 11.81 -5.89 5.37
N ARG A 90 10.48 -6.01 5.37
CA ARG A 90 9.78 -7.17 5.92
C ARG A 90 9.68 -8.26 4.84
N HIS A 91 10.07 -9.48 5.21
CA HIS A 91 10.01 -10.72 4.43
C HIS A 91 11.25 -11.09 3.58
N ARG A 92 12.31 -11.53 4.26
CA ARG A 92 13.04 -12.73 3.79
C ARG A 92 12.74 -13.86 4.77
N PRO A 93 11.91 -14.85 4.43
CA PRO A 93 12.03 -16.15 5.07
C PRO A 93 13.47 -16.62 4.85
N ASP A 94 14.16 -17.03 5.92
CA ASP A 94 15.44 -17.69 5.74
C ASP A 94 15.17 -19.03 5.06
N PHE A 95 15.43 -19.11 3.76
CA PHE A 95 15.30 -20.36 3.00
C PHE A 95 16.20 -21.46 3.55
N ARG A 96 17.22 -21.14 4.36
CA ARG A 96 18.04 -22.14 5.08
C ARG A 96 17.32 -22.76 6.27
N ALA A 97 16.25 -22.15 6.77
CA ALA A 97 15.42 -22.66 7.86
C ALA A 97 14.23 -23.51 7.36
N VAL A 98 14.00 -23.57 6.05
CA VAL A 98 12.97 -24.44 5.46
C VAL A 98 13.55 -25.84 5.32
N GLN A 99 13.17 -26.76 6.23
CA GLN A 99 13.42 -28.18 6.02
C GLN A 99 12.64 -28.64 4.78
N ILE A 100 13.35 -29.08 3.74
CA ILE A 100 12.74 -29.76 2.60
C ILE A 100 12.32 -31.15 3.10
N ALA A 101 11.03 -31.31 3.39
CA ALA A 101 10.42 -32.63 3.54
C ALA A 101 10.35 -33.28 2.14
N GLY A 102 11.50 -33.79 1.68
CA GLY A 102 11.58 -34.63 0.50
C GLY A 102 11.09 -36.02 0.87
N ASN A 103 9.93 -36.39 0.35
CA ASN A 103 9.42 -37.75 0.46
C ASN A 103 9.80 -38.45 -0.85
N ALA A 104 10.75 -39.39 -0.77
CA ALA A 104 11.13 -40.27 -1.89
C ALA A 104 10.19 -41.48 -1.97
#